data_AF-A0A452XLA8-F1
#
_entry.id   AF-A0A452XLA8-F1
#
_cell.length_a   1.000
_cell.length_b   1.000
_cell.length_c   1.000
_cell.angle_alpha   90.00
_cell.angle_beta   90.00
_cell.angle_gamma   90.00
#
_symmetry.space_group_name_H-M   'P 1'
#
loop_
_entity.id
_entity.type
_entity.pdbx_description
1 polymer ?
#
loop_
_entity_poly.entity_id
_entity_poly.type
_entity_poly.pdbx_seq_one_letter_code
_entity_poly.pdbx_strand_id
1 'polypeptide(L)'
;MPSLQLLQLTERGRGLLASRRRTLAVVSGALVAGGALAYARSGRGQRRRGRPEAANDGDDALARNGERLGHNGTDGRLSGTTKRRKSALKSLHFLAAILLKKIGPNGTRYLLGLMLTAVLRTAVGHRLAKVQGFLFKAAFLRRVPTFTRLIIENLILCFLQSAVYQTSKYLTGSLNLRFKKILTDLVHADYFQNMVYYKISHVDHRISNPEQRIASDIPKFCSELSELVQDDLAAVAEGLIYTWRLCSYASPKYMLWILGYILVAGGAIRNFSPAFGKMKSTEQHLEGEYRQLHSRLRTHAESVAFYGGEKREEYHIMHRFRALVGHLKHVLHENWWFGMIQDFFLKYFGATVAVVLIIEPFFSGDLRPDSSTLGRADMLSNLRYHTSVIIALFQSLGTLSISSRRLNILSGYADRIRELLDVSRELSGVRDRSLNHSSSVGNYISEANHIEFSGVKVIACLEEHVRFLFPHIIPSF
;
A
#
# COMPACT_ATOMS: atom_id res chain seq x y z
N MET A 1 -37.37 60.60 -6.98
CA MET A 1 -36.63 60.04 -5.83
C MET A 1 -36.35 58.54 -6.00
N PRO A 2 -35.28 58.11 -6.71
CA PRO A 2 -34.91 56.68 -6.80
C PRO A 2 -33.52 56.33 -6.21
N SER A 3 -32.79 57.27 -5.60
CA SER A 3 -31.40 57.07 -5.15
C SER A 3 -31.27 56.37 -3.79
N LEU A 4 -32.31 56.34 -2.95
CA LEU A 4 -32.24 55.77 -1.59
C LEU A 4 -32.48 54.26 -1.53
N GLN A 5 -33.19 53.67 -2.51
CA GLN A 5 -33.47 52.22 -2.50
C GLN A 5 -32.28 51.36 -2.95
N LEU A 6 -31.40 51.87 -3.82
CA LEU A 6 -30.23 51.13 -4.28
C LEU A 6 -29.13 51.02 -3.20
N LEU A 7 -29.05 52.02 -2.32
CA LEU A 7 -28.07 52.09 -1.23
C LEU A 7 -28.45 51.15 -0.07
N GLN A 8 -29.75 51.03 0.24
CA GLN A 8 -30.24 50.05 1.23
C GLN A 8 -30.03 48.59 0.79
N LEU A 9 -30.12 48.28 -0.51
CA LEU A 9 -29.87 46.93 -1.04
C LEU A 9 -28.38 46.56 -1.02
N THR A 10 -27.48 47.53 -1.17
CA THR A 10 -26.03 47.31 -1.11
C THR A 10 -25.50 47.17 0.31
N GLU A 11 -26.07 47.89 1.29
CA GLU A 11 -25.70 47.70 2.71
C GLU A 11 -26.20 46.36 3.29
N ARG A 12 -27.44 45.96 2.97
CA ARG A 12 -27.98 44.64 3.40
C ARG A 12 -27.21 43.46 2.79
N GLY A 13 -26.74 43.60 1.54
CA GLY A 13 -25.90 42.59 0.88
C GLY A 13 -24.50 42.46 1.50
N ARG A 14 -23.89 43.56 1.94
CA ARG A 14 -22.58 43.55 2.62
C ARG A 14 -22.65 42.90 4.01
N GLY A 15 -23.73 43.09 4.76
CA GLY A 15 -23.94 42.45 6.07
C GLY A 15 -24.07 40.92 5.99
N LEU A 16 -24.79 40.41 4.98
CA LEU A 16 -24.96 38.97 4.75
C LEU A 16 -23.67 38.28 4.27
N LEU A 17 -22.88 38.94 3.42
CA LEU A 17 -21.58 38.44 2.97
C LEU A 17 -20.52 38.45 4.10
N ALA A 18 -20.54 39.45 4.98
CA ALA A 18 -19.67 39.52 6.15
C ALA A 18 -20.01 38.43 7.18
N SER A 19 -21.30 38.15 7.41
CA SER A 19 -21.75 37.07 8.29
C SER A 19 -21.35 35.68 7.76
N ARG A 20 -21.53 35.42 6.45
CA ARG A 20 -21.08 34.15 5.82
C ARG A 20 -19.56 33.98 5.80
N ARG A 21 -18.78 35.05 5.66
CA ARG A 21 -17.31 34.98 5.76
C ARG A 21 -16.86 34.67 7.20
N ARG A 22 -17.54 35.23 8.21
CA ARG A 22 -17.25 34.91 9.62
C ARG A 22 -17.61 33.46 9.95
N THR A 23 -18.74 32.93 9.47
CA THR A 23 -19.09 31.52 9.72
C THR A 23 -18.18 30.54 8.96
N LEU A 24 -17.79 30.83 7.72
CA LEU A 24 -16.79 30.04 6.98
C LEU A 24 -15.38 30.11 7.60
N ALA A 25 -14.98 31.28 8.11
CA ALA A 25 -13.71 31.45 8.83
C ALA A 25 -13.72 30.72 10.18
N VAL A 26 -14.84 30.72 10.90
CA VAL A 26 -14.99 29.99 12.17
C VAL A 26 -15.04 28.48 11.95
N VAL A 27 -15.70 28.00 10.89
CA VAL A 27 -15.76 26.55 10.58
C VAL A 27 -14.42 26.03 10.05
N SER A 28 -13.72 26.77 9.19
CA SER A 28 -12.36 26.42 8.76
C SER A 28 -11.35 26.54 9.90
N GLY A 29 -11.47 27.56 10.74
CA GLY A 29 -10.71 27.72 11.98
C GLY A 29 -10.95 26.60 12.97
N ALA A 30 -12.18 26.12 13.13
CA ALA A 30 -12.53 25.00 14.03
C ALA A 30 -12.01 23.65 13.51
N LEU A 31 -11.98 23.43 12.19
CA LEU A 31 -11.40 22.21 11.60
C LEU A 31 -9.87 22.19 11.71
N VAL A 32 -9.20 23.32 11.44
CA VAL A 32 -7.74 23.45 11.55
C VAL A 32 -7.30 23.46 13.02
N ALA A 33 -8.02 24.17 13.90
CA ALA A 33 -7.74 24.17 15.34
C ALA A 33 -8.11 22.83 15.99
N GLY A 34 -9.18 22.16 15.56
CA GLY A 34 -9.54 20.82 16.00
C GLY A 34 -8.50 19.77 15.59
N GLY A 35 -7.99 19.85 14.36
CA GLY A 35 -6.87 19.04 13.88
C GLY A 35 -5.56 19.31 14.63
N ALA A 36 -5.25 20.57 14.89
CA ALA A 36 -4.05 20.98 15.64
C ALA A 36 -4.13 20.62 17.14
N LEU A 37 -5.32 20.71 17.77
CA LEU A 37 -5.55 20.26 19.14
C LEU A 37 -5.46 18.75 19.26
N ALA A 38 -6.00 17.99 18.29
CA ALA A 38 -5.85 16.53 18.26
C ALA A 38 -4.38 16.12 18.11
N TYR A 39 -3.61 16.83 17.26
CA TYR A 39 -2.18 16.65 17.10
C TYR A 39 -1.39 16.95 18.41
N ALA A 40 -1.69 18.07 19.07
CA ALA A 40 -1.04 18.44 20.34
C ALA A 40 -1.40 17.49 21.51
N ARG A 41 -2.61 16.92 21.51
CA ARG A 41 -3.05 15.96 22.54
C ARG A 41 -2.39 14.59 22.37
N SER A 42 -2.13 14.18 21.13
CA SER A 42 -1.34 12.98 20.80
C SER A 42 0.11 13.12 21.30
N GLY A 43 0.76 14.27 21.05
CA GLY A 43 2.13 14.54 21.51
C GLY A 43 2.29 14.67 23.03
N ARG A 44 1.26 15.15 23.76
CA ARG A 44 1.29 15.28 25.23
C ARG A 44 1.03 13.96 25.97
N GLY A 45 0.30 13.00 25.36
CA GLY A 45 0.09 11.66 25.93
C GLY A 45 1.39 10.86 26.10
N GLN A 46 2.42 11.18 25.31
CA GLN A 46 3.71 10.51 25.34
C GLN A 46 4.68 11.09 26.40
N ARG A 47 4.54 12.38 26.78
CA ARG A 47 5.36 12.99 27.85
C ARG A 47 4.88 12.69 29.27
N ARG A 48 3.61 12.33 29.47
CA ARG A 48 3.04 12.07 30.82
C ARG A 48 3.15 10.62 31.29
N ARG A 49 3.63 9.68 30.45
CA ARG A 49 3.81 8.25 30.81
C ARG A 49 5.24 7.86 31.18
N GLY A 50 6.16 8.82 31.28
CA GLY A 50 7.57 8.61 31.61
C GLY A 50 7.95 8.94 33.06
N ARG A 51 7.08 8.66 34.03
CA ARG A 51 7.41 8.82 35.46
C ARG A 51 7.06 7.49 36.17
N PRO A 52 8.05 6.66 36.57
CA PRO A 52 7.77 5.50 37.39
C PRO A 52 7.53 5.96 38.83
N GLU A 53 6.40 5.56 39.40
CA GLU A 53 6.18 5.58 40.85
C GLU A 53 7.03 4.47 41.48
N ALA A 54 7.75 4.85 42.53
CA ALA A 54 8.52 3.95 43.38
C ALA A 54 7.57 3.16 44.28
N ALA A 55 7.72 1.84 44.31
CA ALA A 55 7.28 0.98 45.40
C ALA A 55 8.26 -0.20 45.51
N ASN A 56 8.72 -0.42 46.75
CA ASN A 56 9.65 -1.44 47.21
C ASN A 56 9.23 -2.87 46.86
N ASP A 57 10.19 -3.67 46.43
CA ASP A 57 10.63 -4.97 46.97
C ASP A 57 11.79 -5.40 46.04
N GLY A 58 13.01 -5.64 46.52
CA GLY A 58 13.34 -6.74 47.40
C GLY A 58 13.75 -7.92 46.50
N ASP A 59 15.05 -8.16 46.41
CA ASP A 59 15.73 -9.26 45.69
C ASP A 59 16.02 -9.07 44.19
N ASP A 60 17.26 -8.67 43.90
CA ASP A 60 18.15 -9.35 42.94
C ASP A 60 19.47 -8.55 42.80
N ALA A 61 20.33 -8.72 43.81
CA ALA A 61 21.71 -8.24 43.79
C ALA A 61 22.65 -9.37 43.40
N LEU A 62 22.76 -9.68 42.11
CA LEU A 62 23.83 -10.45 41.43
C LEU A 62 23.46 -10.47 39.93
N ALA A 63 23.96 -9.60 39.06
CA ALA A 63 25.34 -9.55 38.64
C ALA A 63 25.55 -8.28 37.82
N ARG A 64 26.52 -7.45 38.24
CA ARG A 64 27.00 -6.31 37.47
C ARG A 64 28.52 -6.31 37.59
N ASN A 65 29.23 -6.80 36.58
CA ASN A 65 30.51 -6.23 36.15
C ASN A 65 31.07 -6.88 34.86
N GLY A 66 31.64 -6.01 34.01
CA GLY A 66 32.41 -6.30 32.80
C GLY A 66 31.57 -6.29 31.51
N GLU A 67 31.77 -5.46 30.49
CA GLU A 67 32.84 -4.52 30.16
C GLU A 67 32.30 -3.41 29.24
N ARG A 68 32.90 -2.22 29.35
CA ARG A 68 32.70 -1.07 28.45
C ARG A 68 33.83 -1.05 27.43
N LEU A 69 33.51 -1.03 26.14
CA LEU A 69 34.29 -0.48 25.01
C LEU A 69 33.32 -0.45 23.83
N GLY A 70 33.17 0.56 22.98
CA GLY A 70 33.76 1.88 22.79
C GLY A 70 32.95 2.49 21.63
N HIS A 71 32.58 3.75 21.75
CA HIS A 71 31.74 4.48 20.81
C HIS A 71 32.56 4.84 19.56
N ASN A 72 32.09 4.53 18.34
CA ASN A 72 32.43 5.29 17.13
C ASN A 72 31.51 4.95 15.93
N GLY A 73 31.04 5.98 15.23
CA GLY A 73 30.69 5.89 13.80
C GLY A 73 29.21 5.83 13.41
N THR A 74 28.46 6.89 13.67
CA THR A 74 27.17 7.17 13.04
C THR A 74 27.36 7.60 11.58
N ASP A 75 27.41 6.66 10.62
CA ASP A 75 27.30 7.02 9.18
C ASP A 75 26.69 5.92 8.26
N GLY A 76 26.15 4.82 8.82
CA GLY A 76 25.61 3.71 8.04
C GLY A 76 24.12 3.78 7.64
N ARG A 77 23.36 4.76 8.13
CA ARG A 77 21.89 4.62 8.23
C ARG A 77 21.10 4.97 6.95
N LEU A 78 21.65 5.76 6.03
CA LEU A 78 21.02 6.06 4.72
C LEU A 78 21.40 5.08 3.59
N SER A 79 22.60 4.48 3.65
CA SER A 79 23.06 3.49 2.65
C SER A 79 22.29 2.17 2.79
N GLY A 80 22.05 1.71 4.01
CA GLY A 80 21.35 0.45 4.28
C GLY A 80 19.89 0.42 3.81
N THR A 81 19.14 1.53 3.95
CA THR A 81 17.74 1.62 3.49
C THR A 81 17.63 1.59 1.96
N THR A 82 18.60 2.20 1.27
CA THR A 82 18.61 2.26 -0.20
C THR A 82 19.04 0.93 -0.80
N LYS A 83 20.03 0.26 -0.20
CA LYS A 83 20.49 -1.09 -0.59
C LYS A 83 19.41 -2.15 -0.34
N ARG A 84 18.73 -2.09 0.82
CA ARG A 84 17.60 -2.97 1.16
C ARG A 84 16.39 -2.74 0.24
N ARG A 85 16.05 -1.48 -0.08
CA ARG A 85 14.98 -1.15 -1.05
C ARG A 85 15.28 -1.66 -2.45
N LYS A 86 16.53 -1.57 -2.92
CA LYS A 86 16.97 -2.14 -4.20
C LYS A 86 16.89 -3.67 -4.20
N SER A 87 17.24 -4.33 -3.10
CA SER A 87 17.07 -5.78 -2.96
C SER A 87 15.61 -6.21 -2.98
N ALA A 88 14.75 -5.46 -2.27
CA ALA A 88 13.33 -5.75 -2.15
C ALA A 88 12.58 -5.63 -3.49
N LEU A 89 12.94 -4.62 -4.30
CA LEU A 89 12.42 -4.46 -5.66
C LEU A 89 12.89 -5.59 -6.59
N LYS A 90 14.10 -6.13 -6.40
CA LYS A 90 14.59 -7.30 -7.16
C LYS A 90 13.81 -8.56 -6.81
N SER A 91 13.47 -8.77 -5.53
CA SER A 91 12.62 -9.90 -5.10
C SER A 91 11.22 -9.81 -5.71
N LEU A 92 10.63 -8.62 -5.71
CA LEU A 92 9.33 -8.38 -6.36
C LEU A 92 9.39 -8.66 -7.87
N HIS A 93 10.40 -8.13 -8.56
CA HIS A 93 10.57 -8.34 -9.99
C HIS A 93 10.77 -9.81 -10.33
N PHE A 94 11.57 -10.53 -9.53
CA PHE A 94 11.76 -11.97 -9.69
C PHE A 94 10.46 -12.76 -9.52
N LEU A 95 9.69 -12.46 -8.47
CA LEU A 95 8.45 -13.17 -8.20
C LEU A 95 7.38 -12.85 -9.27
N ALA A 96 7.30 -11.58 -9.69
CA ALA A 96 6.46 -11.16 -10.80
C ALA A 96 6.87 -11.80 -12.13
N ALA A 97 8.17 -11.94 -12.40
CA ALA A 97 8.68 -12.61 -13.60
C ALA A 97 8.37 -14.11 -13.61
N ILE A 98 8.45 -14.78 -12.45
CA ILE A 98 8.02 -16.19 -12.31
C ILE A 98 6.52 -16.32 -12.54
N LEU A 99 5.73 -15.44 -11.93
CA LEU A 99 4.27 -15.43 -12.13
C LEU A 99 3.91 -15.21 -13.60
N LEU A 100 4.59 -14.28 -14.28
CA LEU A 100 4.37 -13.99 -15.70
C LEU A 100 4.81 -15.15 -16.60
N LYS A 101 5.97 -15.76 -16.32
CA LYS A 101 6.47 -16.92 -17.07
C LYS A 101 5.57 -18.15 -16.92
N LYS A 102 5.00 -18.38 -15.74
CA LYS A 102 4.17 -19.55 -15.41
C LYS A 102 2.66 -19.30 -15.67
N ILE A 103 2.28 -18.11 -16.15
CA ILE A 103 0.88 -17.72 -16.38
C ILE A 103 0.23 -18.42 -17.59
N GLY A 104 1.05 -18.97 -18.48
CA GLY A 104 0.61 -19.65 -19.70
C GLY A 104 -0.12 -18.75 -20.71
N PRO A 105 -0.61 -19.31 -21.82
CA PRO A 105 -1.34 -18.55 -22.86
C PRO A 105 -2.66 -17.99 -22.33
N ASN A 106 -3.34 -18.72 -21.43
CA ASN A 106 -4.60 -18.29 -20.86
C ASN A 106 -4.45 -17.10 -19.90
N GLY A 107 -3.38 -17.03 -19.11
CA GLY A 107 -3.09 -15.89 -18.25
C GLY A 107 -2.77 -14.61 -19.02
N THR A 108 -2.03 -14.75 -20.12
CA THR A 108 -1.69 -13.63 -21.03
C THR A 108 -2.95 -12.97 -21.60
N ARG A 109 -4.01 -13.74 -21.87
CA ARG A 109 -5.31 -13.21 -22.31
C ARG A 109 -5.96 -12.30 -21.26
N TYR A 110 -5.83 -12.59 -19.96
CA TYR A 110 -6.36 -11.70 -18.91
C TYR A 110 -5.56 -10.40 -18.81
N LEU A 111 -4.24 -10.44 -18.94
CA LEU A 111 -3.39 -9.25 -18.99
C LEU A 111 -3.71 -8.36 -20.20
N LEU A 112 -3.87 -8.96 -21.38
CA LEU A 112 -4.31 -8.25 -22.58
C LEU A 112 -5.72 -7.68 -22.40
N GLY A 113 -6.63 -8.44 -21.79
CA GLY A 113 -7.98 -7.97 -21.45
C GLY A 113 -7.96 -6.80 -20.47
N LEU A 114 -7.07 -6.80 -19.48
CA LEU A 114 -6.89 -5.66 -18.56
C LEU A 114 -6.40 -4.42 -19.30
N MET A 115 -5.44 -4.57 -20.22
CA MET A 115 -4.97 -3.46 -21.05
C MET A 115 -6.08 -2.91 -21.95
N LEU A 116 -6.83 -3.79 -22.60
CA LEU A 116 -7.96 -3.42 -23.44
C LEU A 116 -9.05 -2.69 -22.64
N THR A 117 -9.42 -3.21 -21.46
CA THR A 117 -10.41 -2.57 -20.60
C THR A 117 -9.93 -1.23 -20.05
N ALA A 118 -8.64 -1.06 -19.73
CA ALA A 118 -8.08 0.23 -19.31
C ALA A 118 -8.15 1.30 -20.41
N VAL A 119 -7.78 0.93 -21.65
CA VAL A 119 -7.90 1.83 -22.81
C VAL A 119 -9.36 2.15 -23.12
N LEU A 120 -10.24 1.14 -23.10
CA LEU A 120 -11.67 1.32 -23.35
C LEU A 120 -12.33 2.21 -22.29
N ARG A 121 -12.02 2.00 -21.00
CA ARG A 121 -12.47 2.85 -19.89
C ARG A 121 -12.07 4.31 -20.10
N THR A 122 -10.83 4.54 -20.53
CA THR A 122 -10.32 5.88 -20.79
C THR A 122 -11.00 6.52 -22.00
N ALA A 123 -11.21 5.74 -23.07
CA ALA A 123 -11.89 6.20 -24.28
C ALA A 123 -13.35 6.58 -24.01
N VAL A 124 -14.08 5.75 -23.25
CA VAL A 124 -15.46 6.03 -22.84
C VAL A 124 -15.51 7.23 -21.90
N GLY A 125 -14.61 7.33 -20.92
CA GLY A 125 -14.50 8.49 -20.02
C GLY A 125 -14.22 9.80 -20.77
N HIS A 126 -13.33 9.78 -21.76
CA HIS A 126 -13.07 10.92 -22.65
C HIS A 126 -14.30 11.31 -23.48
N ARG A 127 -15.04 10.35 -24.03
CA ARG A 127 -16.30 10.62 -24.74
C ARG A 127 -17.35 11.21 -23.81
N LEU A 128 -17.47 10.68 -22.60
CA LEU A 128 -18.36 11.19 -21.57
C LEU A 128 -18.08 12.66 -21.24
N ALA A 129 -16.80 13.03 -21.07
CA ALA A 129 -16.39 14.41 -20.83
C ALA A 129 -16.77 15.36 -21.98
N LYS A 130 -16.64 14.92 -23.24
CA LYS A 130 -17.07 15.71 -24.42
C LYS A 130 -18.59 15.88 -24.47
N VAL A 131 -19.35 14.81 -24.27
CA VAL A 131 -20.82 14.84 -24.27
C VAL A 131 -21.33 15.76 -23.16
N GLN A 132 -20.72 15.72 -21.98
CA GLN A 132 -21.05 16.64 -20.89
C GLN A 132 -20.77 18.11 -21.28
N GLY A 133 -19.67 18.40 -21.99
CA GLY A 133 -19.42 19.75 -22.54
C GLY A 133 -20.51 20.20 -23.50
N PHE A 134 -20.87 19.36 -24.47
CA PHE A 134 -21.93 19.66 -25.44
C PHE A 134 -23.31 19.79 -24.79
N LEU A 135 -23.57 19.06 -23.71
CA LEU A 135 -24.79 19.18 -22.93
C LEU A 135 -24.93 20.61 -22.36
N PHE A 136 -23.85 21.18 -21.82
CA PHE A 136 -23.84 22.57 -21.35
C PHE A 136 -24.04 23.56 -22.50
N LYS A 137 -23.44 23.32 -23.67
CA LYS A 137 -23.66 24.13 -24.88
C LYS A 137 -25.13 24.12 -25.31
N ALA A 138 -25.74 22.94 -25.38
CA ALA A 138 -27.15 22.79 -25.79
C ALA A 138 -28.12 23.43 -24.78
N ALA A 139 -27.82 23.31 -23.48
CA ALA A 139 -28.57 23.97 -22.41
C ALA A 139 -28.49 25.50 -22.51
N PHE A 140 -27.29 26.05 -22.73
CA PHE A 140 -27.10 27.49 -22.88
C PHE A 140 -27.82 28.05 -24.12
N LEU A 141 -27.79 27.31 -25.23
CA LEU A 141 -28.50 27.66 -26.47
C LEU A 141 -30.01 27.35 -26.43
N ARG A 142 -30.53 26.83 -25.31
CA ARG A 142 -31.95 26.44 -25.12
C ARG A 142 -32.49 25.49 -26.21
N ARG A 143 -31.64 24.63 -26.79
CA ARG A 143 -32.04 23.67 -27.83
C ARG A 143 -32.49 22.35 -27.21
N VAL A 144 -33.78 22.27 -26.86
CA VAL A 144 -34.41 21.09 -26.22
C VAL A 144 -34.18 19.77 -26.98
N PRO A 145 -34.41 19.64 -28.30
CA PRO A 145 -34.28 18.34 -28.99
C PRO A 145 -32.83 17.84 -29.07
N THR A 146 -31.85 18.76 -29.17
CA THR A 146 -30.43 18.38 -29.14
C THR A 146 -30.02 17.98 -27.72
N PHE A 147 -30.55 18.67 -26.70
CA PHE A 147 -30.27 18.36 -25.31
C PHE A 147 -30.79 16.96 -24.91
N THR A 148 -32.02 16.60 -25.28
CA THR A 148 -32.58 15.27 -24.95
C THR A 148 -31.79 14.15 -25.62
N ARG A 149 -31.38 14.31 -26.89
CA ARG A 149 -30.50 13.36 -27.58
C ARG A 149 -29.16 13.18 -26.86
N LEU A 150 -28.54 14.28 -26.41
CA LEU A 150 -27.27 14.24 -25.66
C LEU A 150 -27.43 13.60 -24.27
N ILE A 151 -28.57 13.75 -23.60
CA ILE A 151 -28.86 13.06 -22.34
C ILE A 151 -28.97 11.55 -22.55
N ILE A 152 -29.66 11.11 -23.60
CA ILE A 152 -29.77 9.68 -23.92
C ILE A 152 -28.39 9.10 -24.23
N GLU A 153 -27.58 9.80 -25.03
CA GLU A 153 -26.19 9.41 -25.29
C GLU A 153 -25.36 9.34 -24.00
N ASN A 154 -25.51 10.33 -23.11
CA ASN A 154 -24.84 10.34 -21.82
C ASN A 154 -25.23 9.14 -20.94
N LEU A 155 -26.50 8.76 -20.91
CA LEU A 155 -26.99 7.62 -20.14
C LEU A 155 -26.42 6.30 -20.68
N ILE A 156 -26.39 6.12 -22.00
CA ILE A 156 -25.79 4.95 -22.65
C ILE A 156 -24.29 4.87 -22.34
N LEU A 157 -23.56 5.99 -22.42
CA LEU A 157 -22.14 6.04 -22.07
C LEU A 157 -21.90 5.75 -20.58
N CYS A 158 -22.78 6.19 -19.68
CA CYS A 158 -22.70 5.85 -18.26
C CYS A 158 -22.89 4.35 -18.02
N PHE A 159 -23.86 3.73 -18.68
CA PHE A 159 -24.06 2.27 -18.62
C PHE A 159 -22.83 1.52 -19.16
N LEU A 160 -22.31 1.94 -20.32
CA LEU A 160 -21.10 1.36 -20.89
C LEU A 160 -19.89 1.50 -19.96
N GLN A 161 -19.70 2.69 -19.35
CA GLN A 161 -18.61 2.92 -18.41
C GLN A 161 -18.71 2.02 -17.18
N SER A 162 -19.93 1.83 -16.66
CA SER A 162 -20.19 0.91 -15.55
C SER A 162 -19.86 -0.54 -15.94
N ALA A 163 -20.31 -0.99 -17.12
CA ALA A 163 -20.01 -2.33 -17.63
C ALA A 163 -18.50 -2.57 -17.73
N VAL A 164 -17.75 -1.65 -18.36
CA VAL A 164 -16.29 -1.75 -18.50
C VAL A 164 -15.59 -1.79 -17.14
N TYR A 165 -16.03 -0.97 -16.18
CA TYR A 165 -15.48 -0.97 -14.83
C TYR A 165 -15.67 -2.31 -14.11
N GLN A 166 -16.88 -2.87 -14.18
CA GLN A 166 -17.18 -4.16 -13.57
C GLN A 166 -16.46 -5.32 -14.28
N THR A 167 -16.33 -5.26 -15.61
CA THR A 167 -15.51 -6.21 -16.37
C THR A 167 -14.05 -6.17 -15.93
N SER A 168 -13.47 -4.97 -15.77
CA SER A 168 -12.10 -4.79 -15.30
C SER A 168 -11.89 -5.43 -13.92
N LYS A 169 -12.82 -5.24 -12.98
CA LYS A 169 -12.79 -5.91 -11.66
C LYS A 169 -12.88 -7.44 -11.76
N TYR A 170 -13.74 -7.96 -12.63
CA TYR A 170 -13.85 -9.40 -12.85
C TYR A 170 -12.55 -10.01 -13.40
N LEU A 171 -11.89 -9.31 -14.34
CA LEU A 171 -10.59 -9.73 -14.88
C LEU A 171 -9.51 -9.72 -13.79
N THR A 172 -9.48 -8.69 -12.94
CA THR A 172 -8.54 -8.61 -11.82
C THR A 172 -8.75 -9.72 -10.79
N GLY A 173 -10.00 -10.00 -10.42
CA GLY A 173 -10.31 -11.13 -9.52
C GLY A 173 -9.90 -12.48 -10.11
N SER A 174 -10.10 -12.66 -11.42
CA SER A 174 -9.66 -13.86 -12.13
C SER A 174 -8.13 -13.98 -12.17
N LEU A 175 -7.42 -12.85 -12.36
CA LEU A 175 -5.96 -12.79 -12.34
C LEU A 175 -5.41 -13.12 -10.94
N ASN A 176 -6.00 -12.55 -9.89
CA ASN A 176 -5.67 -12.85 -8.49
C ASN A 176 -5.75 -14.35 -8.20
N LEU A 177 -6.87 -14.99 -8.57
CA LEU A 177 -7.08 -16.42 -8.33
C LEU A 177 -6.01 -17.28 -9.03
N ARG A 178 -5.64 -16.91 -10.27
CA ARG A 178 -4.58 -17.60 -11.01
C ARG A 178 -3.21 -17.41 -10.38
N PHE A 179 -2.86 -16.18 -9.99
CA PHE A 179 -1.60 -15.91 -9.28
C PHE A 179 -1.53 -16.68 -7.96
N LYS A 180 -2.62 -16.69 -7.19
CA LYS A 180 -2.73 -17.47 -5.96
C LYS A 180 -2.49 -18.95 -6.23
N LYS A 181 -3.14 -19.54 -7.25
CA LYS A 181 -2.94 -20.95 -7.61
C LYS A 181 -1.47 -21.24 -7.97
N ILE A 182 -0.90 -20.48 -8.91
CA ILE A 182 0.47 -20.67 -9.39
C ILE A 182 1.49 -20.57 -8.25
N LEU A 183 1.35 -19.55 -7.40
CA LEU A 183 2.31 -19.31 -6.32
C LEU A 183 2.15 -20.33 -5.20
N THR A 184 0.92 -20.71 -4.87
CA THR A 184 0.65 -21.75 -3.87
C THR A 184 1.20 -23.09 -4.33
N ASP A 185 0.95 -23.50 -5.58
CA ASP A 185 1.45 -24.76 -6.15
C ASP A 185 2.98 -24.80 -6.17
N LEU A 186 3.63 -23.68 -6.51
CA LEU A 186 5.10 -23.59 -6.54
C LEU A 186 5.70 -23.69 -5.14
N VAL A 187 5.15 -22.97 -4.16
CA VAL A 187 5.65 -23.01 -2.79
C VAL A 187 5.35 -24.35 -2.13
N HIS A 188 4.20 -24.97 -2.41
CA HIS A 188 3.87 -26.30 -1.89
C HIS A 188 4.78 -27.39 -2.45
N ALA A 189 5.11 -27.33 -3.75
CA ALA A 189 6.03 -28.27 -4.36
C ALA A 189 7.40 -28.26 -3.66
N ASP A 190 7.97 -27.07 -3.44
CA ASP A 190 9.29 -26.93 -2.79
C ASP A 190 9.21 -27.23 -1.26
N TYR A 191 8.09 -26.90 -0.61
CA TYR A 191 7.89 -27.08 0.84
C TYR A 191 7.72 -28.55 1.28
N PHE A 192 7.01 -29.36 0.47
CA PHE A 192 6.79 -30.77 0.77
C PHE A 192 7.90 -31.69 0.24
N GLN A 193 8.80 -31.18 -0.59
CA GLN A 193 9.96 -31.94 -1.05
C GLN A 193 10.92 -32.23 0.10
N ASN A 194 11.52 -33.43 0.14
CA ASN A 194 12.67 -33.77 0.99
C ASN A 194 12.54 -33.42 2.49
N MET A 195 11.32 -33.55 3.06
CA MET A 195 10.99 -33.23 4.45
C MET A 195 11.34 -31.78 4.84
N VAL A 196 11.34 -30.85 3.87
CA VAL A 196 11.67 -29.44 4.09
C VAL A 196 10.74 -28.80 5.11
N TYR A 197 9.45 -29.16 5.13
CA TYR A 197 8.51 -28.72 6.16
C TYR A 197 9.00 -29.00 7.59
N TYR A 198 9.61 -30.17 7.82
CA TYR A 198 10.16 -30.54 9.13
C TYR A 198 11.44 -29.75 9.44
N LYS A 199 12.35 -29.66 8.45
CA LYS A 199 13.62 -28.94 8.59
C LYS A 199 13.42 -27.46 8.88
N ILE A 200 12.52 -26.79 8.16
CA ILE A 200 12.21 -25.37 8.38
C ILE A 200 11.58 -25.14 9.75
N SER A 201 10.76 -26.07 10.23
CA SER A 201 10.07 -25.86 11.51
C SER A 201 10.92 -26.21 12.74
N HIS A 202 11.81 -27.20 12.65
CA HIS A 202 12.49 -27.78 13.81
C HIS A 202 14.02 -27.68 13.77
N VAL A 203 14.63 -27.53 12.59
CA VAL A 203 16.09 -27.52 12.43
C VAL A 203 16.61 -26.12 12.12
N ASP A 204 15.88 -25.35 11.31
CA ASP A 204 16.28 -24.01 10.88
C ASP A 204 15.35 -22.93 11.46
N HIS A 205 15.79 -22.24 12.51
CA HIS A 205 15.01 -21.16 13.13
C HIS A 205 15.04 -19.82 12.38
N ARG A 206 15.61 -19.75 11.16
CA ARG A 206 15.64 -18.53 10.35
C ARG A 206 14.23 -18.04 9.99
N ILE A 207 13.26 -18.95 9.86
CA ILE A 207 11.86 -18.62 9.53
C ILE A 207 10.98 -19.02 10.71
N SER A 208 10.50 -18.02 11.46
CA SER A 208 9.69 -18.27 12.66
C SER A 208 8.35 -18.96 12.38
N ASN A 209 7.60 -18.51 11.36
CA ASN A 209 6.25 -19.00 11.04
C ASN A 209 6.08 -19.24 9.53
N PRO A 210 6.52 -20.40 8.97
CA PRO A 210 6.40 -20.70 7.54
C PRO A 210 4.93 -20.84 7.09
N GLU A 211 4.10 -21.48 7.91
CA GLU A 211 2.66 -21.66 7.67
C GLU A 211 1.90 -20.33 7.49
N GLN A 212 2.24 -19.31 8.28
CA GLN A 212 1.63 -17.99 8.17
C GLN A 212 2.02 -17.32 6.85
N ARG A 213 3.27 -17.48 6.40
CA ARG A 213 3.74 -16.94 5.12
C ARG A 213 2.98 -17.60 3.95
N ILE A 214 2.78 -18.91 4.01
CA ILE A 214 2.07 -19.66 2.95
C ILE A 214 0.58 -19.33 2.96
N ALA A 215 -0.08 -19.36 4.12
CA ALA A 215 -1.54 -19.22 4.23
C ALA A 215 -2.03 -17.76 4.18
N SER A 216 -1.23 -16.79 4.66
CA SER A 216 -1.63 -15.39 4.76
C SER A 216 -0.90 -14.47 3.79
N ASP A 217 0.44 -14.58 3.68
CA ASP A 217 1.22 -13.64 2.89
C ASP A 217 1.03 -13.88 1.38
N ILE A 218 0.97 -15.14 0.91
CA ILE A 218 0.73 -15.47 -0.51
C ILE A 218 -0.61 -14.89 -1.02
N PRO A 219 -1.77 -15.14 -0.39
CA PRO A 219 -3.04 -14.59 -0.88
C PRO A 219 -3.08 -13.06 -0.85
N LYS A 220 -2.54 -12.43 0.20
CA LYS A 220 -2.45 -10.98 0.32
C LYS A 220 -1.57 -10.38 -0.78
N PHE A 221 -0.40 -11.00 -1.04
CA PHE A 221 0.50 -10.61 -2.11
C PHE A 221 -0.19 -10.68 -3.48
N CYS A 222 -0.86 -11.79 -3.79
CA CYS A 222 -1.54 -11.96 -5.08
C CYS A 222 -2.70 -10.96 -5.27
N SER A 223 -3.49 -10.71 -4.22
CA SER A 223 -4.59 -9.75 -4.27
C SER A 223 -4.08 -8.33 -4.52
N GLU A 224 -3.15 -7.87 -3.68
CA GLU A 224 -2.55 -6.54 -3.78
C GLU A 224 -1.82 -6.35 -5.11
N LEU A 225 -1.07 -7.36 -5.60
CA LEU A 225 -0.41 -7.30 -6.89
C LEU A 225 -1.41 -7.15 -8.05
N SER A 226 -2.49 -7.94 -8.05
CA SER A 226 -3.47 -7.91 -9.14
C SER A 226 -4.21 -6.57 -9.21
N GLU A 227 -4.63 -6.05 -8.06
CA GLU A 227 -5.29 -4.75 -7.95
C GLU A 227 -4.35 -3.61 -8.35
N LEU A 228 -3.10 -3.66 -7.88
CA LEU A 228 -2.09 -2.69 -8.23
C LEU A 228 -1.83 -2.64 -9.75
N VAL A 229 -1.72 -3.81 -10.39
CA VAL A 229 -1.55 -3.91 -11.85
C VAL A 229 -2.73 -3.28 -12.59
N GLN A 230 -3.96 -3.53 -12.15
CA GLN A 230 -5.15 -2.93 -12.76
C GLN A 230 -5.17 -1.40 -12.56
N ASP A 231 -4.97 -0.94 -11.33
CA ASP A 231 -5.03 0.48 -10.97
C ASP A 231 -3.94 1.28 -11.70
N ASP A 232 -2.72 0.75 -11.76
CA ASP A 232 -1.60 1.38 -12.46
C ASP A 232 -1.82 1.39 -13.97
N LEU A 233 -2.30 0.30 -14.55
CA LEU A 233 -2.57 0.24 -15.99
C LEU A 233 -3.66 1.21 -16.39
N ALA A 234 -4.72 1.33 -15.58
CA ALA A 234 -5.77 2.31 -15.78
C ALA A 234 -5.24 3.74 -15.60
N ALA A 235 -4.50 4.02 -14.54
CA ALA A 235 -3.95 5.36 -14.27
C ALA A 235 -2.95 5.80 -15.34
N VAL A 236 -2.09 4.90 -15.82
CA VAL A 236 -1.13 5.18 -16.90
C VAL A 236 -1.87 5.39 -18.22
N ALA A 237 -2.88 4.59 -18.56
CA ALA A 237 -3.68 4.78 -19.76
C ALA A 237 -4.43 6.13 -19.73
N GLU A 238 -5.08 6.45 -18.61
CA GLU A 238 -5.75 7.74 -18.38
C GLU A 238 -4.76 8.89 -18.48
N GLY A 239 -3.62 8.80 -17.79
CA GLY A 239 -2.56 9.80 -17.80
C GLY A 239 -1.99 10.04 -19.20
N LEU A 240 -1.64 8.99 -19.96
CA LEU A 240 -1.09 9.10 -21.31
C LEU A 240 -2.10 9.72 -22.28
N ILE A 241 -3.34 9.22 -22.29
CA ILE A 241 -4.37 9.70 -23.22
C ILE A 241 -4.73 11.16 -22.90
N TYR A 242 -4.93 11.51 -21.63
CA TYR A 242 -5.27 12.89 -21.26
C TYR A 242 -4.12 13.86 -21.45
N THR A 243 -2.88 13.43 -21.18
CA THR A 243 -1.68 14.24 -21.47
C THR A 243 -1.54 14.46 -22.97
N TRP A 244 -1.71 13.43 -23.80
CA TRP A 244 -1.66 13.56 -25.26
C TRP A 244 -2.77 14.49 -25.79
N ARG A 245 -4.00 14.36 -25.26
CA ARG A 245 -5.11 15.24 -25.61
C ARG A 245 -4.85 16.68 -25.22
N LEU A 246 -4.29 16.90 -24.03
CA LEU A 246 -3.91 18.23 -23.58
C LEU A 246 -2.82 18.83 -24.48
N CYS A 247 -1.84 18.04 -24.95
CA CYS A 247 -0.85 18.50 -25.93
C CYS A 247 -1.47 18.91 -27.28
N SER A 248 -2.52 18.21 -27.71
CA SER A 248 -3.13 18.43 -29.02
C SER A 248 -4.05 19.65 -29.05
N TYR A 249 -4.62 20.03 -27.91
CA TYR A 249 -5.65 21.08 -27.82
C TYR A 249 -5.20 22.34 -27.07
N ALA A 250 -4.25 22.24 -26.13
CA ALA A 250 -3.76 23.38 -25.37
C ALA A 250 -2.40 23.86 -25.89
N SER A 251 -2.17 25.18 -25.89
CA SER A 251 -0.85 25.75 -26.19
C SER A 251 0.23 25.09 -25.32
N PRO A 252 1.44 24.80 -25.85
CA PRO A 252 2.52 24.12 -25.11
C PRO A 252 2.84 24.74 -23.74
N LYS A 253 2.60 26.04 -23.58
CA LYS A 253 2.77 26.79 -22.33
C LYS A 253 1.95 26.21 -21.16
N TYR A 254 0.68 25.85 -21.41
CA TYR A 254 -0.23 25.31 -20.39
C TYR A 254 0.17 23.91 -19.93
N MET A 255 0.70 23.11 -20.85
CA MET A 255 1.23 21.79 -20.55
C MET A 255 2.44 21.88 -19.62
N LEU A 256 3.38 22.80 -19.88
CA LEU A 256 4.55 22.99 -19.03
C LEU A 256 4.16 23.40 -17.60
N TRP A 257 3.14 24.25 -17.45
CA TRP A 257 2.61 24.62 -16.12
C TRP A 257 2.01 23.44 -15.37
N ILE A 258 1.18 22.62 -16.04
CA ILE A 258 0.56 21.44 -15.41
C ILE A 258 1.64 20.41 -15.05
N LEU A 259 2.60 20.16 -15.94
CA LEU A 259 3.72 19.26 -15.66
C LEU A 259 4.59 19.77 -14.51
N GLY A 260 4.87 21.08 -14.47
CA GLY A 260 5.58 21.72 -13.38
C GLY A 260 4.85 21.56 -12.04
N TYR A 261 3.53 21.78 -12.04
CA TYR A 261 2.70 21.56 -10.86
C TYR A 261 2.73 20.09 -10.41
N ILE A 262 2.61 19.14 -11.33
CA ILE A 262 2.68 17.69 -11.03
C ILE A 262 4.03 17.34 -10.38
N LEU A 263 5.12 17.91 -10.89
CA LEU A 263 6.46 17.65 -10.36
C LEU A 263 6.66 18.26 -8.96
N VAL A 264 6.17 19.48 -8.74
CA VAL A 264 6.21 20.16 -7.44
C VAL A 264 5.31 19.44 -6.42
N ALA A 265 4.07 19.13 -6.79
CA ALA A 265 3.12 18.43 -5.92
C ALA A 265 3.61 17.01 -5.60
N GLY A 266 4.11 16.28 -6.59
CA GLY A 266 4.72 14.96 -6.40
C GLY A 266 5.95 15.00 -5.49
N GLY A 267 6.82 16.00 -5.66
CA GLY A 267 7.97 16.25 -4.80
C GLY A 267 7.56 16.57 -3.35
N ALA A 268 6.56 17.44 -3.17
CA ALA A 268 6.02 17.79 -1.86
C ALA A 268 5.41 16.58 -1.16
N ILE A 269 4.56 15.81 -1.85
CA ILE A 269 3.94 14.58 -1.31
C ILE A 269 5.03 13.58 -0.90
N ARG A 270 6.09 13.43 -1.70
CA ARG A 270 7.21 12.55 -1.37
C ARG A 270 7.95 13.00 -0.12
N ASN A 271 8.12 14.32 0.07
CA ASN A 271 8.76 14.88 1.26
C ASN A 271 7.92 14.69 2.53
N PHE A 272 6.60 14.82 2.42
CA PHE A 272 5.66 14.58 3.53
C PHE A 272 5.35 13.08 3.76
N SER A 273 5.86 12.18 2.92
CA SER A 273 5.56 10.75 3.03
C SER A 273 6.29 10.13 4.21
N PRO A 274 5.57 9.65 5.26
CA PRO A 274 6.21 8.96 6.36
C PRO A 274 6.73 7.60 5.90
N ALA A 275 7.62 7.00 6.69
CA ALA A 275 8.21 5.69 6.42
C ALA A 275 7.20 4.53 6.61
N PHE A 276 6.19 4.45 5.74
CA PHE A 276 5.11 3.45 5.79
C PHE A 276 5.61 2.01 5.88
N GLY A 277 6.72 1.68 5.21
CA GLY A 277 7.32 0.35 5.28
C GLY A 277 7.77 -0.03 6.70
N LYS A 278 8.38 0.89 7.45
CA LYS A 278 8.80 0.65 8.83
C LYS A 278 7.60 0.46 9.76
N MET A 279 6.57 1.30 9.57
CA MET A 279 5.32 1.19 10.34
C MET A 279 4.64 -0.15 10.11
N LYS A 280 4.53 -0.59 8.84
CA LYS A 280 3.90 -1.87 8.51
C LYS A 280 4.73 -3.07 8.99
N SER A 281 6.06 -2.99 8.92
CA SER A 281 6.94 -4.04 9.47
C SER A 281 6.76 -4.18 10.99
N THR A 282 6.64 -3.07 11.72
CA THR A 282 6.45 -3.07 13.17
C THR A 282 5.06 -3.59 13.54
N GLU A 283 4.03 -3.22 12.77
CA GLU A 283 2.66 -3.73 12.91
C GLU A 283 2.63 -5.25 12.76
N GLN A 284 3.26 -5.79 11.71
CA GLN A 284 3.33 -7.22 11.47
C GLN A 284 4.09 -7.97 12.56
N HIS A 285 5.14 -7.36 13.13
CA HIS A 285 5.88 -7.96 14.25
C HIS A 285 5.01 -8.06 15.51
N LEU A 286 4.34 -6.96 15.91
CA LEU A 286 3.45 -6.93 17.07
C LEU A 286 2.24 -7.87 16.90
N GLU A 287 1.66 -7.93 15.70
CA GLU A 287 0.58 -8.85 15.36
C GLU A 287 1.06 -10.32 15.44
N GLY A 288 2.30 -10.57 15.01
CA GLY A 288 2.96 -11.87 15.12
C GLY A 288 3.16 -12.31 16.56
N GLU A 289 3.72 -11.45 17.43
CA GLU A 289 3.88 -11.74 18.87
C GLU A 289 2.52 -12.04 19.54
N TYR A 290 1.49 -11.25 19.23
CA TYR A 290 0.14 -11.47 19.75
C TYR A 290 -0.43 -12.84 19.33
N ARG A 291 -0.29 -13.21 18.05
CA ARG A 291 -0.71 -14.53 17.56
C ARG A 291 0.08 -15.66 18.21
N GLN A 292 1.39 -15.49 18.38
CA GLN A 292 2.25 -16.50 18.98
C GLN A 292 1.85 -16.79 20.43
N LEU A 293 1.50 -15.76 21.22
CA LEU A 293 1.00 -15.95 22.58
C LEU A 293 -0.30 -16.76 22.61
N HIS A 294 -1.24 -16.49 21.70
CA HIS A 294 -2.46 -17.30 21.58
C HIS A 294 -2.19 -18.74 21.15
N SER A 295 -1.24 -18.96 20.24
CA SER A 295 -0.83 -20.32 19.86
C SER A 295 -0.20 -21.08 21.03
N ARG A 296 0.63 -20.39 21.83
CA ARG A 296 1.24 -20.93 23.05
C ARG A 296 0.18 -21.31 24.09
N LEU A 297 -0.79 -20.41 24.32
CA LEU A 297 -1.91 -20.66 25.23
C LEU A 297 -2.71 -21.89 24.79
N ARG A 298 -3.03 -22.01 23.50
CA ARG A 298 -3.72 -23.19 22.95
C ARG A 298 -2.94 -24.48 23.15
N THR A 299 -1.63 -24.45 22.96
CA THR A 299 -0.76 -25.64 23.08
C THR A 299 -0.60 -26.09 24.53
N HIS A 300 -0.60 -25.16 25.48
CA HIS A 300 -0.38 -25.43 26.91
C HIS A 300 -1.66 -25.23 27.74
N ALA A 301 -2.84 -25.25 27.12
CA ALA A 301 -4.10 -24.89 27.74
C ALA A 301 -4.42 -25.76 28.97
N GLU A 302 -4.12 -27.05 28.90
CA GLU A 302 -4.31 -28.01 29.98
C GLU A 302 -3.46 -27.66 31.21
N SER A 303 -2.17 -27.37 31.00
CA SER A 303 -1.28 -26.95 32.10
C SER A 303 -1.73 -25.63 32.72
N VAL A 304 -2.16 -24.66 31.91
CA VAL A 304 -2.65 -23.37 32.41
C VAL A 304 -3.94 -23.55 33.22
N ALA A 305 -4.84 -24.42 32.77
CA ALA A 305 -6.08 -24.74 33.49
C ALA A 305 -5.78 -25.48 34.81
N PHE A 306 -4.85 -26.44 34.80
CA PHE A 306 -4.46 -27.21 35.98
C PHE A 306 -3.85 -26.32 37.07
N TYR A 307 -2.99 -25.36 36.69
CA TYR A 307 -2.35 -24.42 37.63
C TYR A 307 -3.18 -23.16 37.94
N GLY A 308 -4.38 -22.99 37.37
CA GLY A 308 -5.20 -21.79 37.56
C GLY A 308 -4.57 -20.49 37.01
N GLY A 309 -3.71 -20.61 35.98
CA GLY A 309 -2.90 -19.51 35.43
C GLY A 309 -3.65 -18.53 34.52
N GLU A 310 -4.96 -18.66 34.37
CA GLU A 310 -5.81 -17.95 33.41
C GLU A 310 -5.64 -16.42 33.48
N LYS A 311 -5.70 -15.83 34.69
CA LYS A 311 -5.61 -14.38 34.88
C LYS A 311 -4.24 -13.83 34.50
N ARG A 312 -3.19 -14.63 34.70
CA ARG A 312 -1.82 -14.23 34.36
C ARG A 312 -1.58 -14.29 32.86
N GLU A 313 -2.03 -15.36 32.20
CA GLU A 313 -2.00 -15.47 30.74
C GLU A 313 -2.85 -14.37 30.08
N GLU A 314 -4.04 -14.08 30.62
CA GLU A 314 -4.88 -12.97 30.17
C GLU A 314 -4.14 -11.63 30.27
N TYR A 315 -3.51 -11.34 31.42
CA TYR A 315 -2.74 -10.10 31.61
C TYR A 315 -1.64 -9.96 30.55
N HIS A 316 -0.88 -11.03 30.28
CA HIS A 316 0.20 -11.01 29.29
C HIS A 316 -0.32 -10.79 27.86
N ILE A 317 -1.36 -11.51 27.45
CA ILE A 317 -1.99 -11.37 26.13
C ILE A 317 -2.57 -9.96 25.97
N MET A 318 -3.29 -9.47 26.98
CA MET A 318 -3.89 -8.15 26.97
C MET A 318 -2.84 -7.03 26.93
N HIS A 319 -1.70 -7.22 27.61
CA HIS A 319 -0.59 -6.27 27.55
C HIS A 319 -0.02 -6.14 26.13
N ARG A 320 0.24 -7.26 25.44
CA ARG A 320 0.71 -7.23 24.04
C ARG A 320 -0.35 -6.70 23.09
N PHE A 321 -1.63 -7.01 23.32
CA PHE A 321 -2.72 -6.43 22.56
C PHE A 321 -2.79 -4.90 22.70
N ARG A 322 -2.61 -4.37 23.92
CA ARG A 322 -2.56 -2.90 24.13
C ARG A 322 -1.37 -2.26 23.40
N ALA A 323 -0.22 -2.91 23.35
CA ALA A 323 0.94 -2.44 22.57
C ALA A 323 0.63 -2.40 21.07
N LEU A 324 0.00 -3.46 20.54
CA LEU A 324 -0.46 -3.54 19.15
C LEU A 324 -1.48 -2.43 18.83
N VAL A 325 -2.49 -2.23 19.69
CA VAL A 325 -3.49 -1.16 19.54
C VAL A 325 -2.84 0.22 19.62
N GLY A 326 -1.86 0.42 20.50
CA GLY A 326 -1.10 1.67 20.58
C GLY A 326 -0.39 2.00 19.26
N HIS A 327 0.26 1.02 18.66
CA HIS A 327 0.90 1.17 17.35
C HIS A 327 -0.13 1.40 16.23
N LEU A 328 -1.22 0.63 16.19
CA LEU A 328 -2.30 0.79 15.21
C LEU A 328 -2.91 2.20 15.26
N LYS A 329 -3.11 2.76 16.46
CA LYS A 329 -3.57 4.15 16.62
C LYS A 329 -2.58 5.16 16.04
N HIS A 330 -1.28 4.96 16.25
CA HIS A 330 -0.25 5.81 15.65
C HIS A 330 -0.26 5.71 14.11
N VAL A 331 -0.32 4.50 13.56
CA VAL A 331 -0.41 4.27 12.11
C VAL A 331 -1.68 4.91 11.52
N LEU A 332 -2.82 4.83 12.22
CA LEU A 332 -4.06 5.46 11.80
C LEU A 332 -3.93 6.99 11.75
N HIS A 333 -3.27 7.59 12.74
CA HIS A 333 -3.03 9.03 12.77
C HIS A 333 -2.11 9.50 11.62
N GLU A 334 -1.01 8.77 11.38
CA GLU A 334 -0.09 9.06 10.27
C GLU A 334 -0.79 8.90 8.90
N ASN A 335 -1.61 7.86 8.74
CA ASN A 335 -2.42 7.67 7.53
C ASN A 335 -3.42 8.82 7.33
N TRP A 336 -4.07 9.29 8.39
CA TRP A 336 -5.01 10.41 8.32
C TRP A 336 -4.32 11.72 7.92
N TRP A 337 -3.22 12.05 8.58
CA TRP A 337 -2.46 13.27 8.30
C TRP A 337 -1.91 13.29 6.87
N PHE A 338 -1.25 12.19 6.46
CA PHE A 338 -0.72 12.07 5.11
C PHE A 338 -1.84 12.05 4.05
N GLY A 339 -2.93 11.33 4.31
CA GLY A 339 -4.08 11.28 3.40
C GLY A 339 -4.70 12.67 3.17
N MET A 340 -4.80 13.49 4.22
CA MET A 340 -5.26 14.86 4.11
C MET A 340 -4.34 15.72 3.23
N ILE A 341 -3.02 15.66 3.42
CA ILE A 341 -2.05 16.38 2.59
C ILE A 341 -2.13 15.93 1.14
N GLN A 342 -2.18 14.61 0.91
CA GLN A 342 -2.26 14.02 -0.42
C GLN A 342 -3.52 14.48 -1.16
N ASP A 343 -4.69 14.39 -0.53
CA ASP A 343 -5.96 14.80 -1.13
C ASP A 343 -6.03 16.32 -1.34
N PHE A 344 -5.42 17.11 -0.45
CA PHE A 344 -5.29 18.55 -0.65
C PHE A 344 -4.53 18.87 -1.94
N PHE A 345 -3.32 18.34 -2.13
CA PHE A 345 -2.52 18.62 -3.32
C PHE A 345 -3.11 18.03 -4.60
N LEU A 346 -3.61 16.80 -4.57
CA LEU A 346 -4.03 16.11 -5.79
C LEU A 346 -5.48 16.40 -6.17
N LYS A 347 -6.42 16.41 -5.22
CA LYS A 347 -7.85 16.58 -5.56
C LYS A 347 -8.25 18.05 -5.55
N TYR A 348 -8.06 18.74 -4.43
CA TYR A 348 -8.65 20.08 -4.23
C TYR A 348 -7.78 21.19 -4.84
N PHE A 349 -6.48 21.18 -4.57
CA PHE A 349 -5.56 22.17 -5.11
C PHE A 349 -5.32 21.94 -6.60
N GLY A 350 -5.20 20.68 -7.04
CA GLY A 350 -5.17 20.32 -8.46
C GLY A 350 -6.39 20.83 -9.24
N ALA A 351 -7.60 20.65 -8.71
CA ALA A 351 -8.82 21.21 -9.32
C ALA A 351 -8.82 22.75 -9.35
N THR A 352 -8.27 23.41 -8.33
CA THR A 352 -8.16 24.88 -8.28
C THR A 352 -7.19 25.39 -9.35
N VAL A 353 -6.01 24.76 -9.47
CA VAL A 353 -5.02 25.07 -10.50
C VAL A 353 -5.61 24.86 -11.90
N ALA A 354 -6.39 23.79 -12.09
CA ALA A 354 -7.12 23.56 -13.34
C ALA A 354 -8.01 24.76 -13.72
N VAL A 355 -8.80 25.26 -12.76
CA VAL A 355 -9.70 26.39 -12.99
C VAL A 355 -8.92 27.68 -13.29
N VAL A 356 -7.87 27.99 -12.52
CA VAL A 356 -7.04 29.18 -12.74
C VAL A 356 -6.41 29.19 -14.14
N LEU A 357 -5.85 28.04 -14.53
CA LEU A 357 -5.14 27.87 -15.80
C LEU A 357 -6.07 27.97 -17.02
N ILE A 358 -7.34 27.58 -16.85
CA ILE A 358 -8.36 27.74 -17.90
C ILE A 358 -8.87 29.19 -17.93
N ILE A 359 -8.94 29.89 -16.80
CA ILE A 359 -9.45 31.28 -16.71
C ILE A 359 -8.44 32.31 -17.28
N GLU A 360 -7.14 32.08 -17.16
CA GLU A 360 -6.09 32.98 -17.66
C GLU A 360 -6.25 33.41 -19.14
N PRO A 361 -6.48 32.50 -20.12
CA PRO A 361 -6.74 32.89 -21.51
C PRO A 361 -8.01 33.72 -21.70
N PHE A 362 -8.98 33.65 -20.78
CA PHE A 362 -10.19 34.51 -20.83
C PHE A 362 -9.91 35.96 -20.46
N PHE A 363 -9.03 36.20 -19.48
CA PHE A 363 -8.67 37.55 -19.06
C PHE A 363 -7.60 38.19 -19.96
N SER A 364 -6.75 37.37 -20.59
CA SER A 364 -5.61 37.84 -21.41
C SER A 364 -6.01 38.39 -22.78
N GLY A 365 -7.29 38.32 -23.17
CA GLY A 365 -7.82 39.01 -24.35
C GLY A 365 -7.68 38.30 -25.70
N ASP A 366 -6.90 37.21 -25.78
CA ASP A 366 -6.68 36.43 -27.02
C ASP A 366 -7.91 35.59 -27.46
N LEU A 367 -8.82 35.34 -26.52
CA LEU A 367 -10.09 34.63 -26.72
C LEU A 367 -11.27 35.54 -26.35
N ARG A 368 -11.30 36.79 -26.85
CA ARG A 368 -12.55 37.55 -26.83
C ARG A 368 -13.58 36.71 -27.61
N PRO A 369 -14.63 36.18 -26.98
CA PRO A 369 -15.65 35.47 -27.72
C PRO A 369 -16.19 36.46 -28.73
N ASP A 370 -16.28 36.07 -30.00
CA ASP A 370 -17.10 36.79 -30.96
C ASP A 370 -18.41 37.15 -30.27
N SER A 371 -18.94 38.34 -30.47
CA SER A 371 -20.18 38.82 -29.84
C SER A 371 -21.39 37.90 -30.04
N SER A 372 -21.25 36.86 -30.86
CA SER A 372 -22.18 35.76 -31.06
C SER A 372 -22.42 34.91 -29.81
N THR A 373 -23.70 34.58 -29.58
CA THR A 373 -24.14 33.65 -28.54
C THR A 373 -23.59 32.23 -28.75
N LEU A 374 -23.26 31.87 -29.99
CA LEU A 374 -22.68 30.58 -30.37
C LEU A 374 -21.22 30.44 -29.90
N GLY A 375 -20.41 31.48 -30.08
CA GLY A 375 -19.01 31.50 -29.61
C GLY A 375 -18.91 31.34 -28.10
N ARG A 376 -19.77 32.05 -27.34
CA ARG A 376 -19.86 31.92 -25.87
C ARG A 376 -20.29 30.53 -25.40
N ALA A 377 -21.18 29.87 -26.15
CA ALA A 377 -21.64 28.52 -25.82
C ALA A 377 -20.56 27.45 -26.09
N ASP A 378 -19.79 27.62 -27.18
CA ASP A 378 -18.68 26.72 -27.52
C ASP A 378 -17.52 26.85 -26.52
N MET A 379 -17.22 28.08 -26.15
CA MET A 379 -16.30 28.45 -25.08
C MET A 379 -16.63 27.77 -23.74
N LEU A 380 -17.91 27.79 -23.32
CA LEU A 380 -18.34 27.15 -22.08
C LEU A 380 -18.21 25.61 -22.12
N SER A 381 -18.45 25.01 -23.29
CA SER A 381 -18.25 23.57 -23.52
C SER A 381 -16.77 23.18 -23.41
N ASN A 382 -15.89 23.92 -24.09
CA ASN A 382 -14.44 23.71 -24.01
C ASN A 382 -13.93 23.93 -22.58
N LEU A 383 -14.42 25.01 -21.95
CA LEU A 383 -14.62 25.24 -20.51
C LEU A 383 -14.59 23.96 -19.66
N ARG A 384 -15.75 23.31 -19.75
CA ARG A 384 -16.09 22.12 -18.99
C ARG A 384 -15.21 20.94 -19.35
N TYR A 385 -14.96 20.74 -20.65
CA TYR A 385 -14.16 19.63 -21.14
C TYR A 385 -12.72 19.67 -20.60
N HIS A 386 -12.04 20.81 -20.71
CA HIS A 386 -10.67 20.97 -20.20
C HIS A 386 -10.60 20.79 -18.68
N THR A 387 -11.56 21.34 -17.94
CA THR A 387 -11.64 21.15 -16.49
C THR A 387 -11.75 19.67 -16.13
N SER A 388 -12.62 18.92 -16.84
CA SER A 388 -12.80 17.50 -16.61
C SER A 388 -11.55 16.67 -16.93
N VAL A 389 -10.84 17.00 -18.02
CA VAL A 389 -9.60 16.32 -18.41
C VAL A 389 -8.49 16.55 -17.38
N ILE A 390 -8.31 17.78 -16.90
CA ILE A 390 -7.28 18.10 -15.90
C ILE A 390 -7.59 17.44 -14.55
N ILE A 391 -8.85 17.44 -14.11
CA ILE A 391 -9.26 16.74 -12.89
C ILE A 391 -8.97 15.24 -13.00
N ALA A 392 -9.29 14.62 -14.13
CA ALA A 392 -9.00 13.20 -14.36
C ALA A 392 -7.49 12.90 -14.38
N LEU A 393 -6.69 13.79 -14.97
CA LEU A 393 -5.23 13.71 -14.93
C LEU A 393 -4.70 13.72 -13.49
N PHE A 394 -5.18 14.64 -12.65
CA PHE A 394 -4.78 14.70 -11.24
C PHE A 394 -5.24 13.49 -10.42
N GLN A 395 -6.43 12.96 -10.71
CA GLN A 395 -6.90 11.73 -10.10
C GLN A 395 -6.00 10.55 -10.46
N SER A 396 -5.63 10.39 -11.74
CA SER A 396 -4.72 9.33 -12.19
C SER A 396 -3.34 9.42 -11.54
N LEU A 397 -2.80 10.65 -11.38
CA LEU A 397 -1.56 10.89 -10.64
C LEU A 397 -1.69 10.52 -9.16
N GLY A 398 -2.84 10.80 -8.55
CA GLY A 398 -3.11 10.41 -7.17
C GLY A 398 -3.13 8.90 -6.99
N THR A 399 -3.74 8.17 -7.92
CA THR A 399 -3.70 6.70 -7.95
C THR A 399 -2.25 6.19 -8.04
N LEU A 400 -1.44 6.76 -8.93
CA LEU A 400 -0.04 6.39 -9.11
C LEU A 400 0.82 6.69 -7.85
N SER A 401 0.53 7.79 -7.15
CA SER A 401 1.16 8.12 -5.87
C SER A 401 0.87 7.07 -4.80
N ILE A 402 -0.38 6.61 -4.69
CA ILE A 402 -0.78 5.53 -3.79
C ILE A 402 -0.13 4.20 -4.19
N SER A 403 -0.04 3.93 -5.49
CA SER A 403 0.63 2.74 -6.01
C SER A 403 2.08 2.63 -5.52
N SER A 404 2.84 3.73 -5.50
CA SER A 404 4.21 3.71 -4.96
C SER A 404 4.29 3.20 -3.52
N ARG A 405 3.26 3.46 -2.69
CA ARG A 405 3.18 2.93 -1.33
C ARG A 405 2.83 1.45 -1.32
N ARG A 406 1.84 1.04 -2.11
CA ARG A 406 1.43 -0.37 -2.25
C ARG A 406 2.59 -1.24 -2.75
N LEU A 407 3.38 -0.75 -3.71
CA LEU A 407 4.61 -1.38 -4.19
C LEU A 407 5.62 -1.66 -3.06
N ASN A 408 5.83 -0.69 -2.16
CA ASN A 408 6.76 -0.89 -1.03
C ASN A 408 6.26 -1.97 -0.06
N ILE A 409 4.94 -2.05 0.17
CA ILE A 409 4.33 -3.10 1.01
C ILE A 409 4.45 -4.45 0.32
N LEU A 410 4.11 -4.51 -0.96
CA LEU A 410 4.15 -5.71 -1.79
C LEU A 410 5.57 -6.28 -1.89
N SER A 411 6.56 -5.41 -1.98
CA SER A 411 7.98 -5.75 -1.94
C SER A 411 8.38 -6.44 -0.63
N GLY A 412 7.81 -6.03 0.51
CA GLY A 412 8.02 -6.70 1.80
C GLY A 412 7.45 -8.11 1.86
N TYR A 413 6.26 -8.34 1.28
CA TYR A 413 5.71 -9.69 1.12
C TYR A 413 6.54 -10.54 0.16
N ALA A 414 6.98 -9.96 -0.97
CA ALA A 414 7.83 -10.65 -1.94
C ALA A 414 9.15 -11.10 -1.32
N ASP A 415 9.79 -10.27 -0.49
CA ASP A 415 11.01 -10.65 0.24
C ASP A 415 10.78 -11.84 1.16
N ARG A 416 9.69 -11.86 1.93
CA ARG A 416 9.37 -12.97 2.84
C ARG A 416 9.07 -14.27 2.11
N ILE A 417 8.35 -14.18 0.98
CA ILE A 417 8.03 -15.34 0.14
C ILE A 417 9.28 -15.86 -0.56
N ARG A 418 10.14 -14.95 -1.04
CA ARG A 418 11.43 -15.32 -1.64
C ARG A 418 12.36 -15.97 -0.63
N GLU A 419 12.48 -15.41 0.57
CA GLU A 419 13.28 -16.01 1.64
C GLU A 419 12.81 -17.44 1.96
N LEU A 420 11.49 -17.66 2.03
CA LEU A 420 10.93 -18.99 2.22
C LEU A 420 11.32 -19.95 1.08
N LEU A 421 11.25 -19.47 -0.17
CA LEU A 421 11.59 -20.27 -1.34
C LEU A 421 13.09 -20.60 -1.41
N ASP A 422 13.94 -19.63 -1.12
CA ASP A 422 15.40 -19.78 -1.15
C ASP A 422 15.86 -20.75 -0.03
N VAL A 423 15.33 -20.61 1.19
CA VAL A 423 15.60 -21.54 2.31
C VAL A 423 15.07 -22.95 2.04
N SER A 424 13.86 -23.06 1.48
CA SER A 424 13.27 -24.36 1.10
C SER A 424 14.13 -25.10 0.07
N ARG A 425 14.64 -24.39 -0.93
CA ARG A 425 15.53 -24.97 -1.96
C ARG A 425 16.90 -25.33 -1.41
N GLU A 426 17.46 -24.49 -0.54
CA GLU A 426 18.70 -24.79 0.19
C GLU A 426 18.56 -26.11 0.96
N LEU A 427 17.52 -26.23 1.79
CA LEU A 427 17.27 -27.41 2.63
C LEU A 427 16.89 -28.68 1.84
N SER A 428 16.28 -28.52 0.67
CA SER A 428 16.03 -29.61 -0.27
C SER A 428 17.36 -30.11 -0.87
N GLY A 429 18.21 -29.20 -1.35
CA GLY A 429 19.49 -29.53 -1.99
C GLY A 429 20.58 -30.05 -1.05
N VAL A 430 20.55 -29.72 0.24
CA VAL A 430 21.49 -30.30 1.24
C VAL A 430 21.32 -31.82 1.35
N ARG A 431 20.09 -32.35 1.20
CA ARG A 431 19.85 -33.80 1.20
C ARG A 431 20.48 -34.47 -0.02
N ASP A 432 20.36 -33.88 -1.20
CA ASP A 432 20.95 -34.42 -2.43
C ASP A 432 22.48 -34.43 -2.37
N ARG A 433 23.11 -33.41 -1.76
CA ARG A 433 24.57 -33.43 -1.51
C ARG A 433 24.97 -34.47 -0.47
N SER A 434 24.19 -34.63 0.60
CA SER A 434 24.43 -35.66 1.61
C SER A 434 24.27 -37.08 1.04
N LEU A 435 23.32 -37.29 0.12
CA LEU A 435 23.12 -38.56 -0.57
C LEU A 435 24.22 -38.82 -1.60
N ASN A 436 24.62 -37.82 -2.39
CA ASN A 436 25.69 -37.96 -3.38
C ASN A 436 27.08 -38.14 -2.74
N HIS A 437 27.31 -37.63 -1.52
CA HIS A 437 28.54 -37.92 -0.76
C HIS A 437 28.52 -39.33 -0.14
N SER A 438 27.34 -39.95 -0.03
CA SER A 438 27.17 -41.34 0.43
C SER A 438 27.11 -42.37 -0.71
N SER A 439 27.09 -41.94 -1.98
CA SER A 439 26.94 -42.83 -3.14
C SER A 439 28.27 -43.30 -3.74
N SER A 440 29.31 -43.51 -2.92
CA SER A 440 30.53 -44.22 -3.31
C SER A 440 30.69 -45.58 -2.63
N VAL A 441 29.66 -46.10 -1.97
CA VAL A 441 29.65 -47.49 -1.49
C VAL A 441 28.38 -48.15 -2.02
N GLY A 442 28.57 -49.13 -2.91
CA GLY A 442 27.47 -49.90 -3.47
C GLY A 442 26.73 -50.63 -2.36
N ASN A 443 25.45 -50.31 -2.18
CA ASN A 443 24.61 -50.99 -1.19
C ASN A 443 23.84 -52.12 -1.86
N TYR A 444 24.30 -53.33 -1.61
CA TYR A 444 23.47 -54.53 -1.54
C TYR A 444 22.34 -54.27 -0.53
N ILE A 445 21.08 -54.38 -0.98
CA ILE A 445 19.93 -54.41 -0.10
C ILE A 445 19.85 -55.83 0.44
N SER A 446 20.35 -56.05 1.66
CA SER A 446 20.03 -57.24 2.45
C SER A 446 18.86 -56.86 3.36
N GLU A 447 17.70 -57.47 3.14
CA GLU A 447 16.57 -57.38 4.06
C GLU A 447 16.98 -57.96 5.42
N ALA A 448 17.29 -57.08 6.37
CA ALA A 448 17.48 -57.43 7.77
C ALA A 448 16.38 -56.75 8.61
N ASN A 449 15.82 -57.47 9.57
CA ASN A 449 14.77 -57.01 10.49
C ASN A 449 15.23 -55.94 11.50
N HIS A 450 16.41 -55.35 11.34
CA HIS A 450 16.90 -54.26 12.18
C HIS A 450 17.87 -53.35 11.40
N ILE A 451 17.88 -52.07 11.75
CA ILE A 451 18.80 -51.06 11.21
C ILE A 451 19.91 -50.87 12.24
N GLU A 452 21.15 -51.25 11.90
CA GLU A 452 22.32 -51.06 12.75
C GLU A 452 23.10 -49.81 12.30
N PHE A 453 23.47 -48.95 13.26
CA PHE A 453 24.29 -47.76 13.03
C PHE A 453 25.63 -47.92 13.75
N SER A 454 26.73 -48.02 12.99
CA SER A 454 28.09 -48.13 13.52
C SER A 454 28.83 -46.78 13.38
N GLY A 455 29.41 -46.30 14.47
CA GLY A 455 30.22 -45.07 14.49
C GLY A 455 29.45 -43.74 14.32
N VAL A 456 28.12 -43.75 14.48
CA VAL A 456 27.29 -42.56 14.32
C VAL A 456 27.18 -41.79 15.63
N LYS A 457 27.85 -40.65 15.73
CA LYS A 457 27.70 -39.71 16.85
C LYS A 457 26.43 -38.88 16.65
N VAL A 458 25.33 -39.28 17.28
CA VAL A 458 24.08 -38.51 17.26
C VAL A 458 24.22 -37.36 18.25
N ILE A 459 24.46 -36.15 17.74
CA ILE A 459 24.47 -34.91 18.52
C ILE A 459 23.14 -34.21 18.23
N ALA A 460 22.38 -33.85 19.26
CA ALA A 460 21.19 -33.03 19.05
C ALA A 460 21.64 -31.65 18.56
N CYS A 461 21.01 -31.08 17.52
CA CYS A 461 21.36 -29.74 17.00
C CYS A 461 21.39 -28.65 18.09
N LEU A 462 20.61 -28.82 19.17
CA LEU A 462 20.61 -27.91 20.31
C LEU A 462 21.91 -27.99 21.15
N GLU A 463 22.58 -29.14 21.14
CA GLU A 463 23.71 -29.47 22.00
C GLU A 463 25.00 -28.78 21.53
N GLU A 464 25.15 -28.46 20.24
CA GLU A 464 26.29 -27.67 19.75
C GLU A 464 26.26 -26.22 20.28
N HIS A 465 25.08 -25.60 20.36
CA HIS A 465 24.96 -24.25 20.94
C HIS A 465 25.14 -24.25 22.46
N VAL A 466 24.67 -25.28 23.17
CA VAL A 466 24.86 -25.39 24.62
C VAL A 466 26.33 -25.73 24.96
N ARG A 467 27.02 -26.58 24.18
CA ARG A 467 28.47 -26.82 24.37
C ARG A 467 29.32 -25.58 24.12
N PHE A 468 28.93 -24.72 23.18
CA PHE A 468 29.64 -23.46 22.92
C PHE A 468 29.47 -22.44 24.05
N LEU A 469 28.33 -22.47 24.75
CA LEU A 469 28.02 -21.54 25.84
C LEU A 469 28.43 -22.05 27.23
N PHE A 470 28.48 -23.38 27.45
CA PHE A 470 28.83 -23.99 28.72
C PHE A 470 29.71 -25.24 28.52
N PRO A 471 31.02 -25.06 28.25
CA PRO A 471 31.93 -26.18 28.01
C PRO A 471 32.20 -27.07 29.23
N HIS A 472 31.76 -26.67 30.44
CA HIS A 472 32.07 -27.36 31.70
C HIS A 472 30.92 -28.17 32.32
N ILE A 473 29.73 -28.21 31.72
CA ILE A 473 28.53 -28.77 32.40
C ILE A 473 28.13 -30.16 31.90
N ILE A 474 28.65 -30.66 30.77
CA ILE A 474 28.21 -31.95 30.21
C ILE A 474 29.36 -32.96 30.26
N PRO A 475 29.37 -33.94 31.19
CA PRO A 475 30.32 -35.04 31.14
C PRO A 475 30.01 -35.89 29.90
N SER A 476 31.06 -36.16 29.13
CA SER A 476 31.05 -37.07 27.99
C SER A 476 30.66 -38.48 28.46
N PHE A 477 29.49 -38.94 28.02
CA PHE A 477 29.13 -40.36 27.93
C PHE A 477 29.35 -40.85 26.50
#